data_AF-A0A3M1W6F9-F1
#
_entry.id   AF-A0A3M1W6F9-F1
#
_cell.length_a   1.000
_cell.length_b   1.000
_cell.length_c   1.000
_cell.angle_alpha   90.00
_cell.angle_beta   90.00
_cell.angle_gamma   90.00
#
_symmetry.space_group_name_H-M   'P 1'
#
loop_
_entity.id
_entity.type
_entity.pdbx_description
1 polymer ?
#
loop_
_entity_poly.entity_id
_entity_poly.type
_entity_poly.pdbx_seq_one_letter_code
_entity_poly.pdbx_strand_id
1 'polypeptide(L)'
;MPDLRDILRRGARPLTALPVLAATAIAALAQGAVVEGQVFDDAGRPVPGVVVQVVAQQAGFLQRLTGKPPRATEVGRAVTDDSGLFRIELPSAPLHGRLFAWCGATGPWDGLRYERPAPRDITRDLRRGHASVVFRLPDAHAWAELRREIDRAGGPESARGRILRHHGLPPERVVGLDGREEWIYPGVTYVFSGGELVETRGGPAVVRARAGAEGR
;
A
#
# COMPACT_ATOMS: atom_id res chain seq x y z
N MET A 1 92.16 -39.77 28.52
CA MET A 1 92.37 -38.42 27.92
C MET A 1 92.05 -38.51 26.43
N PRO A 2 91.44 -37.52 25.75
CA PRO A 2 90.64 -36.34 26.16
C PRO A 2 89.13 -36.51 25.80
N ASP A 3 88.16 -36.04 26.59
CA ASP A 3 87.40 -34.75 26.56
C ASP A 3 87.27 -34.01 25.21
N LEU A 4 86.03 -33.89 24.71
CA LEU A 4 85.56 -32.72 23.96
C LEU A 4 84.02 -32.65 23.97
N ARG A 5 83.51 -32.14 25.08
CA ARG A 5 82.59 -30.98 25.07
C ARG A 5 81.63 -30.82 23.88
N ASP A 6 80.35 -30.96 24.22
CA ASP A 6 79.50 -29.75 24.30
C ASP A 6 79.11 -29.08 22.98
N ILE A 7 78.72 -29.84 21.95
CA ILE A 7 78.10 -29.25 20.75
C ILE A 7 76.90 -30.10 20.31
N LEU A 8 75.78 -29.87 21.00
CA LEU A 8 74.44 -29.62 20.43
C LEU A 8 73.34 -30.05 21.40
N ARG A 9 73.26 -29.28 22.49
CA ARG A 9 71.99 -28.89 23.10
C ARG A 9 71.08 -28.31 22.01
N ARG A 10 70.06 -29.05 21.56
CA ARG A 10 68.84 -28.45 21.02
C ARG A 10 67.65 -29.21 21.57
N GLY A 11 67.03 -28.60 22.59
CA GLY A 11 65.78 -29.07 23.17
C GLY A 11 64.70 -29.12 22.10
N ALA A 12 64.14 -30.30 21.91
CA ALA A 12 62.87 -30.48 21.23
C ALA A 12 61.79 -29.90 22.15
N ARG A 13 61.39 -28.64 21.90
CA ARG A 13 60.17 -28.08 22.49
C ARG A 13 58.98 -28.79 21.84
N PRO A 14 58.08 -29.44 22.60
CA PRO A 14 56.84 -29.92 22.02
C PRO A 14 56.04 -28.70 21.56
N LEU A 15 55.74 -28.65 20.26
CA LEU A 15 54.77 -27.71 19.69
C LEU A 15 53.39 -28.13 20.22
N THR A 16 52.96 -27.52 21.32
CA THR A 16 51.58 -27.54 21.77
C THR A 16 50.74 -26.82 20.72
N ALA A 17 50.17 -27.59 19.79
CA ALA A 17 49.16 -27.11 18.87
C ALA A 17 47.92 -26.72 19.68
N LEU A 18 47.70 -25.42 19.85
CA LEU A 18 46.45 -24.88 20.39
C LEU A 18 45.34 -25.15 19.37
N PRO A 19 44.26 -25.87 19.73
CA PRO A 19 43.09 -25.92 18.88
C PRO A 19 42.47 -24.51 18.85
N VAL A 20 42.57 -23.83 17.72
CA VAL A 20 41.80 -22.63 17.43
C VAL A 20 40.35 -23.09 17.29
N LEU A 21 39.61 -23.10 18.39
CA LEU A 21 38.15 -23.17 18.36
C LEU A 21 37.68 -21.89 17.67
N ALA A 22 37.46 -21.98 16.36
CA ALA A 22 36.63 -21.03 15.64
C ALA A 22 35.21 -21.19 16.17
N ALA A 23 34.91 -20.48 17.27
CA ALA A 23 33.55 -20.29 17.72
C ALA A 23 32.85 -19.45 16.64
N THR A 24 32.23 -20.13 15.68
CA THR A 24 31.25 -19.50 14.79
C THR A 24 30.06 -19.13 15.65
N ALA A 25 30.12 -17.94 16.26
CA ALA A 25 28.98 -17.33 16.89
C ALA A 25 27.97 -17.06 15.77
N ILE A 26 27.01 -17.97 15.60
CA ILE A 26 25.81 -17.70 14.83
C ILE A 26 25.07 -16.64 15.64
N ALA A 27 25.31 -15.37 15.31
CA ALA A 27 24.50 -14.28 15.80
C ALA A 27 23.06 -14.59 15.38
N ALA A 28 22.24 -15.02 16.33
CA ALA A 28 20.80 -15.06 16.17
C ALA A 28 20.37 -13.61 15.97
N LEU A 29 20.37 -13.17 14.70
CA LEU A 29 19.75 -11.92 14.30
C LEU A 29 18.35 -11.97 14.90
N ALA A 30 18.04 -11.00 15.75
CA ALA A 30 16.68 -10.77 16.22
C ALA A 30 15.85 -10.44 14.99
N GLN A 31 15.38 -11.46 14.28
CA GLN A 31 14.62 -11.32 13.04
C GLN A 31 13.36 -10.57 13.41
N GLY A 32 13.20 -9.39 12.81
CA GLY A 32 11.95 -8.64 12.90
C GLY A 32 10.79 -9.51 12.44
N ALA A 33 9.60 -9.25 12.96
CA ALA A 33 8.43 -10.00 12.53
C ALA A 33 8.07 -9.61 11.10
N VAL A 34 7.56 -10.55 10.31
CA VAL A 34 7.23 -10.33 8.90
C VAL A 34 5.73 -10.47 8.67
N VAL A 35 5.15 -9.56 7.91
CA VAL A 35 3.82 -9.73 7.32
C VAL A 35 3.94 -9.86 5.82
N GLU A 36 3.46 -10.96 5.26
CA GLU A 36 3.37 -11.17 3.82
C GLU A 36 1.94 -11.40 3.40
N GLY A 37 1.66 -11.21 2.12
CA GLY A 37 0.31 -11.44 1.66
C GLY A 37 0.08 -11.13 0.20
N GLN A 38 -1.19 -11.24 -0.17
CA GLN A 38 -1.67 -10.96 -1.52
C GLN A 38 -2.99 -10.19 -1.47
N VAL A 39 -3.20 -9.34 -2.47
CA VAL A 39 -4.43 -8.58 -2.68
C VAL A 39 -5.02 -8.93 -4.05
N PHE A 40 -6.30 -9.30 -4.06
CA PHE A 40 -7.03 -9.61 -5.29
C PHE A 40 -8.43 -8.99 -5.32
N ASP A 41 -9.01 -8.87 -6.51
CA ASP A 41 -10.41 -8.45 -6.71
C ASP A 41 -11.40 -9.61 -6.60
N ASP A 42 -12.70 -9.32 -6.67
CA ASP A 42 -13.76 -10.34 -6.65
C ASP A 42 -13.66 -11.40 -7.76
N ALA A 43 -12.96 -11.09 -8.86
CA ALA A 43 -12.71 -12.01 -9.96
C ALA A 43 -11.44 -12.85 -9.76
N GLY A 44 -10.75 -12.69 -8.62
CA GLY A 44 -9.49 -13.38 -8.31
C GLY A 44 -8.27 -12.80 -9.04
N ARG A 45 -8.40 -11.61 -9.65
CA ARG A 45 -7.26 -10.97 -10.32
C ARG A 45 -6.41 -10.23 -9.29
N PRO A 46 -5.07 -10.29 -9.39
CA PRO A 46 -4.20 -9.54 -8.50
C PRO A 46 -4.40 -8.02 -8.70
N VAL A 47 -4.32 -7.26 -7.60
CA VAL A 47 -4.47 -5.80 -7.65
C VAL A 47 -3.14 -5.14 -7.26
N PRO A 48 -2.41 -4.55 -8.24
CA PRO A 48 -1.16 -3.86 -7.98
C PRO A 48 -1.39 -2.47 -7.36
N GLY A 49 -0.35 -1.93 -6.73
CA GLY A 49 -0.34 -0.55 -6.24
C GLY A 49 -1.16 -0.32 -4.96
N VAL A 50 -1.69 -1.37 -4.33
CA VAL A 50 -2.43 -1.27 -3.08
C VAL A 50 -1.45 -1.05 -1.94
N VAL A 51 -1.62 0.04 -1.19
CA VAL A 51 -0.82 0.28 0.01
C VAL A 51 -1.39 -0.60 1.13
N VAL A 52 -0.59 -1.51 1.67
CA VAL A 52 -0.93 -2.30 2.85
C VAL A 52 -0.16 -1.76 4.03
N GLN A 53 -0.84 -1.51 5.14
CA GLN A 53 -0.22 -1.00 6.37
C GLN A 53 -0.53 -1.93 7.53
N VAL A 54 0.41 -2.00 8.46
CA VAL A 54 0.24 -2.63 9.77
C VAL A 54 0.14 -1.54 10.82
N VAL A 55 -0.88 -1.62 11.66
CA VAL A 55 -1.16 -0.63 12.70
C VAL A 55 -1.28 -1.30 14.05
N ALA A 56 -0.56 -0.75 15.03
CA ALA A 56 -0.71 -1.09 16.43
C ALA A 56 -1.81 -0.22 17.06
N GLN A 57 -2.86 -0.88 17.56
CA GLN A 57 -3.89 -0.25 18.36
C GLN A 57 -3.65 -0.53 19.84
N GLN A 58 -3.48 0.54 20.61
CA GLN A 58 -3.42 0.49 22.06
C GLN A 58 -4.73 1.03 22.64
N ALA A 59 -5.41 0.19 23.42
CA ALA A 59 -6.52 0.63 24.25
C ALA A 59 -5.98 1.03 25.62
N GLY A 60 -5.80 2.32 25.86
CA GLY A 60 -5.42 2.83 27.18
C GLY A 60 -6.56 2.66 28.20
N PHE A 61 -6.22 2.45 29.47
CA PHE A 61 -7.19 2.40 30.57
C PHE A 61 -8.10 3.64 30.61
N LEU A 62 -7.52 4.84 30.45
CA LEU A 62 -8.26 6.11 30.38
C LEU A 62 -9.14 6.25 29.12
N GLN A 63 -8.80 5.59 28.00
CA GLN A 63 -9.62 5.62 26.78
C GLN A 63 -10.93 4.85 26.96
N ARG A 64 -10.90 3.74 27.70
CA ARG A 64 -12.10 2.97 28.05
C ARG A 64 -13.08 3.78 28.91
N LEU A 65 -12.56 4.68 29.75
CA LEU A 65 -13.37 5.57 30.59
C LEU A 65 -13.91 6.80 29.85
N THR A 66 -13.21 7.26 28.80
CA THR A 66 -13.55 8.49 28.09
C THR A 66 -14.31 8.27 26.77
N GLY A 67 -14.48 7.02 26.34
CA GLY A 67 -15.13 6.68 25.06
C GLY A 67 -14.33 7.12 23.82
N LYS A 68 -13.11 7.64 23.98
CA LYS A 68 -12.27 8.06 22.86
C LYS A 68 -11.74 6.85 22.09
N PRO A 69 -11.67 6.92 20.75
CA PRO A 69 -11.15 5.82 19.95
C PRO A 69 -9.70 5.50 20.33
N PRO A 70 -9.30 4.22 20.25
CA PRO A 70 -7.94 3.80 20.55
C PRO A 70 -6.94 4.51 19.63
N ARG A 71 -5.76 4.83 20.18
CA ARG A 71 -4.67 5.38 19.36
C ARG A 71 -4.16 4.27 18.45
N ALA A 72 -4.12 4.56 17.15
CA ALA A 72 -3.57 3.72 16.10
C ALA A 72 -2.24 4.33 15.66
N THR A 73 -1.17 3.54 15.71
CA THR A 73 0.16 3.93 15.22
C THR A 73 0.56 3.00 14.10
N GLU A 74 0.90 3.54 12.93
CA GLU A 74 1.48 2.75 11.84
C GLU A 74 2.86 2.22 12.26
N VAL A 75 3.06 0.92 12.11
CA VAL A 75 4.33 0.23 12.45
C VAL A 75 5.06 -0.32 11.24
N GLY A 76 4.39 -0.34 10.07
CA GLY A 76 4.99 -0.76 8.81
C GLY A 76 4.02 -0.61 7.65
N ARG A 77 4.57 -0.53 6.43
CA ARG A 77 3.81 -0.43 5.19
C ARG A 77 4.54 -1.06 4.01
N ALA A 78 3.78 -1.51 3.03
CA ALA A 78 4.27 -1.94 1.72
C ALA A 78 3.26 -1.56 0.64
N VAL A 79 3.67 -1.66 -0.62
CA VAL A 79 2.81 -1.51 -1.80
C VAL A 79 2.79 -2.85 -2.51
N THR A 80 1.63 -3.29 -2.99
CA THR A 80 1.54 -4.50 -3.79
C THR A 80 2.22 -4.35 -5.14
N ASP A 81 2.93 -5.40 -5.55
CA ASP A 81 3.54 -5.50 -6.87
C ASP A 81 2.52 -5.88 -7.96
N ASP A 82 3.00 -6.12 -9.18
CA ASP A 82 2.19 -6.51 -10.34
C ASP A 82 1.46 -7.85 -10.16
N SER A 83 1.95 -8.71 -9.25
CA SER A 83 1.31 -9.97 -8.86
C SER A 83 0.37 -9.82 -7.65
N GLY A 84 0.15 -8.58 -7.19
CA GLY A 84 -0.67 -8.27 -6.03
C GLY A 84 -0.03 -8.67 -4.70
N LEU A 85 1.26 -9.04 -4.69
CA LEU A 85 1.98 -9.52 -3.52
C LEU A 85 2.59 -8.36 -2.73
N PHE A 86 2.69 -8.51 -1.42
CA PHE A 86 3.38 -7.56 -0.55
C PHE A 86 4.15 -8.26 0.57
N ARG A 87 5.19 -7.59 1.06
CA ARG A 87 5.98 -7.98 2.23
C ARG A 87 6.30 -6.76 3.08
N ILE A 88 6.02 -6.83 4.38
CA ILE A 88 6.29 -5.78 5.37
C ILE A 88 7.19 -6.38 6.45
N GLU A 89 8.38 -5.82 6.60
CA GLU A 89 9.29 -6.14 7.68
C GLU A 89 9.06 -5.17 8.84
N LEU A 90 8.74 -5.73 10.01
CA LEU A 90 8.48 -4.95 11.21
C LEU A 90 9.74 -4.86 12.07
N PRO A 91 9.91 -3.77 12.82
CA PRO A 91 11.05 -3.64 13.73
C PRO A 91 11.06 -4.79 14.76
N SER A 92 12.24 -5.26 15.13
CA SER A 92 12.43 -6.31 16.15
C SER A 92 12.04 -5.88 17.57
N ALA A 93 11.73 -4.59 17.78
CA ALA A 93 11.24 -4.09 19.05
C ALA A 93 9.87 -4.73 19.38
N PRO A 94 9.60 -5.03 20.67
CA PRO A 94 8.33 -5.62 21.06
C PRO A 94 7.16 -4.71 20.68
N LEU A 95 6.31 -5.22 19.79
CA LEU A 95 5.07 -4.55 19.42
C LEU A 95 4.01 -4.82 20.49
N HIS A 96 3.51 -3.75 21.11
CA HIS A 96 2.48 -3.83 22.15
C HIS A 96 1.09 -3.49 21.61
N GLY A 97 0.07 -4.18 22.11
CA GLY A 97 -1.33 -3.96 21.74
C GLY A 97 -1.88 -4.98 20.75
N ARG A 98 -2.96 -4.61 20.06
CA ARG A 98 -3.52 -5.38 18.93
C ARG A 98 -2.91 -4.87 17.63
N LEU A 99 -2.56 -5.78 16.75
CA LEU A 99 -1.95 -5.48 15.46
C LEU A 99 -2.97 -5.80 14.37
N PHE A 100 -3.20 -4.84 13.48
CA PHE A 100 -4.11 -4.98 12.36
C PHE A 100 -3.38 -4.70 11.05
N ALA A 101 -3.62 -5.54 10.05
CA ALA A 101 -3.33 -5.19 8.65
C ALA A 101 -4.57 -4.57 8.01
N TRP A 102 -4.39 -3.54 7.19
CA TRP A 102 -5.45 -2.97 6.37
C TRP A 102 -4.94 -2.51 5.01
N CYS A 103 -5.85 -2.34 4.05
CA CYS A 103 -5.57 -1.65 2.79
C CYS A 103 -5.75 -0.14 3.01
N GLY A 104 -4.69 0.64 2.82
CA GLY A 104 -4.64 2.07 3.04
C GLY A 104 -5.51 2.85 2.05
N ALA A 105 -5.98 4.03 2.48
CA ALA A 105 -6.77 4.96 1.66
C ALA A 105 -5.98 5.65 0.55
N THR A 106 -4.67 5.67 0.71
CA THR A 106 -3.74 6.41 -0.13
C THR A 106 -2.99 5.43 -1.01
N GLY A 107 -2.70 5.85 -2.24
CA GLY A 107 -1.96 5.05 -3.19
C GLY A 107 -2.60 5.05 -4.58
N PRO A 108 -1.92 4.44 -5.57
CA PRO A 108 -2.36 4.40 -6.96
C PRO A 108 -3.51 3.40 -7.22
N TRP A 109 -4.03 2.70 -6.21
CA TRP A 109 -5.12 1.76 -6.41
C TRP A 109 -6.47 2.48 -6.61
N ASP A 110 -7.34 1.87 -7.41
CA ASP A 110 -8.57 2.47 -7.91
C ASP A 110 -9.68 2.49 -6.85
N GLY A 111 -9.68 3.52 -6.01
CA GLY A 111 -10.67 3.70 -4.95
C GLY A 111 -12.09 4.01 -5.42
N LEU A 112 -12.30 4.31 -6.71
CA LEU A 112 -13.65 4.40 -7.29
C LEU A 112 -14.19 3.02 -7.67
N ARG A 113 -13.29 2.12 -8.05
CA ARG A 113 -13.65 0.75 -8.41
C ARG A 113 -13.80 -0.15 -7.18
N TYR A 114 -12.93 -0.02 -6.20
CA TYR A 114 -12.82 -1.01 -5.13
C TYR A 114 -13.26 -0.44 -3.78
N GLU A 115 -14.05 -1.23 -3.06
CA GLU A 115 -14.37 -0.97 -1.66
C GLU A 115 -13.23 -1.45 -0.76
N ARG A 116 -12.99 -0.69 0.32
CA ARG A 116 -11.95 -1.06 1.28
C ARG A 116 -12.41 -2.24 2.13
N PRO A 117 -11.64 -3.35 2.19
CA PRO A 117 -11.98 -4.48 3.05
C PRO A 117 -11.83 -4.12 4.53
N ALA A 118 -12.52 -4.88 5.38
CA ALA A 118 -12.36 -4.76 6.82
C ALA A 118 -10.90 -5.06 7.24
N PRO A 119 -10.36 -4.37 8.26
CA PRO A 119 -9.05 -4.68 8.81
C PRO A 119 -8.94 -6.12 9.31
N ARG A 120 -7.78 -6.73 9.15
CA ARG A 120 -7.47 -8.09 9.62
C ARG A 120 -6.66 -8.01 10.89
N ASP A 121 -7.15 -8.64 11.97
CA ASP A 121 -6.36 -8.82 13.18
C ASP A 121 -5.28 -9.88 12.94
N ILE A 122 -4.02 -9.47 13.05
CA ILE A 122 -2.84 -10.32 12.82
C ILE A 122 -2.02 -10.51 14.10
N THR A 123 -2.58 -10.11 15.26
CA THR A 123 -1.86 -10.08 16.54
C THR A 123 -1.28 -11.44 16.91
N ARG A 124 -2.07 -12.52 16.73
CA ARG A 124 -1.64 -13.88 17.13
C ARG A 124 -0.51 -14.39 16.24
N ASP A 125 -0.60 -14.13 14.94
CA ASP A 125 0.34 -14.66 13.96
C ASP A 125 1.67 -13.88 14.03
N LEU A 126 1.61 -12.55 14.10
CA LEU A 126 2.81 -11.73 14.29
C LEU A 126 3.57 -12.03 15.59
N ARG A 127 2.87 -12.42 16.66
CA ARG A 127 3.53 -12.88 17.91
C ARG A 127 4.34 -14.19 17.73
N ARG A 128 4.07 -14.95 16.66
CA ARG A 128 4.85 -16.12 16.25
C ARG A 128 5.99 -15.76 15.28
N GLY A 129 6.19 -14.46 15.01
CA GLY A 129 7.21 -13.94 14.10
C GLY A 129 6.76 -13.75 12.66
N HIS A 130 5.60 -14.28 12.27
CA HIS A 130 5.15 -14.24 10.87
C HIS A 130 3.62 -14.23 10.75
N ALA A 131 3.09 -13.36 9.88
CA ALA A 131 1.68 -13.35 9.50
C ALA A 131 1.52 -13.39 7.97
N SER A 132 0.61 -14.24 7.50
CA SER A 132 0.18 -14.29 6.10
C SER A 132 -1.23 -13.72 5.98
N VAL A 133 -1.43 -12.73 5.11
CA VAL A 133 -2.70 -12.00 5.00
C VAL A 133 -3.17 -11.98 3.56
N VAL A 134 -4.46 -12.26 3.36
CA VAL A 134 -5.12 -12.17 2.06
C VAL A 134 -6.22 -11.13 2.13
N PHE A 135 -6.16 -10.14 1.25
CA PHE A 135 -7.23 -9.16 1.07
C PHE A 135 -7.97 -9.42 -0.24
N ARG A 136 -9.29 -9.45 -0.12
CA ARG A 136 -10.22 -9.42 -1.24
C ARG A 136 -10.80 -8.00 -1.31
N LEU A 137 -10.62 -7.34 -2.44
CA LEU A 137 -11.20 -6.03 -2.72
C LEU A 137 -12.52 -6.22 -3.47
N PRO A 138 -13.66 -6.06 -2.79
CA PRO A 138 -14.94 -6.06 -3.49
C PRO A 138 -15.04 -4.87 -4.43
N ASP A 139 -15.77 -5.03 -5.53
CA ASP A 139 -16.15 -3.87 -6.35
C ASP A 139 -17.04 -2.94 -5.50
N ALA A 140 -16.84 -1.63 -5.62
CA ALA A 140 -17.65 -0.64 -4.95
C ALA A 140 -19.09 -0.70 -5.44
N HIS A 141 -20.07 -0.43 -4.57
CA HIS A 141 -21.48 -0.53 -4.92
C HIS A 141 -21.87 0.25 -6.20
N ALA A 142 -21.30 1.46 -6.38
CA ALA A 142 -21.55 2.31 -7.54
C ALA A 142 -20.72 1.94 -8.79
N TRP A 143 -19.78 1.01 -8.69
CA TRP A 143 -18.82 0.71 -9.75
C TRP A 143 -19.49 0.23 -11.04
N ALA A 144 -20.49 -0.66 -10.94
CA ALA A 144 -21.19 -1.17 -12.10
C ALA A 144 -21.92 -0.07 -12.88
N GLU A 145 -22.49 0.92 -12.17
CA GLU A 145 -23.13 2.08 -12.78
C GLU A 145 -22.11 3.04 -13.38
N LEU A 146 -21.05 3.35 -12.64
CA LEU A 146 -19.95 4.19 -13.10
C LEU A 146 -19.32 3.64 -14.39
N ARG A 147 -19.07 2.32 -14.47
CA ARG A 147 -18.55 1.68 -15.67
C ARG A 147 -19.49 1.87 -16.86
N ARG A 148 -20.80 1.67 -16.68
CA ARG A 148 -21.80 1.90 -17.74
C ARG A 148 -21.85 3.35 -18.20
N GLU A 149 -21.67 4.31 -17.31
CA GLU A 149 -21.62 5.73 -17.64
C GLU A 149 -20.34 6.08 -18.40
N ILE A 150 -19.20 5.51 -18.02
CA ILE A 150 -17.92 5.66 -18.74
C ILE A 150 -18.05 5.09 -20.17
N ASP A 151 -18.64 3.91 -20.32
CA ASP A 151 -18.85 3.29 -21.63
C ASP A 151 -19.78 4.16 -22.50
N ARG A 152 -20.89 4.65 -21.94
CA ARG A 152 -21.82 5.59 -22.63
C ARG A 152 -21.17 6.92 -22.99
N ALA A 153 -20.18 7.35 -22.22
CA ALA A 153 -19.39 8.55 -22.47
C ALA A 153 -18.35 8.38 -23.59
N GLY A 154 -18.25 7.22 -24.24
CA GLY A 154 -17.24 6.95 -25.27
C GLY A 154 -15.96 6.32 -24.73
N GLY A 155 -16.01 5.72 -23.52
CA GLY A 155 -14.90 5.01 -22.91
C GLY A 155 -14.04 5.87 -21.96
N PRO A 156 -13.07 5.24 -21.25
CA PRO A 156 -12.28 5.89 -20.20
C PRO A 156 -11.40 7.04 -20.69
N GLU A 157 -11.04 7.03 -21.98
CA GLU A 157 -10.20 8.05 -22.61
C GLU A 157 -10.97 9.24 -23.18
N SER A 158 -12.30 9.24 -23.12
CA SER A 158 -13.07 10.42 -23.51
C SER A 158 -12.97 11.51 -22.44
N ALA A 159 -13.27 12.77 -22.76
CA ALA A 159 -13.26 13.84 -21.76
C ALA A 159 -14.18 13.54 -20.58
N ARG A 160 -15.40 13.08 -20.88
CA ARG A 160 -16.39 12.61 -19.90
C ARG A 160 -15.89 11.39 -19.12
N GLY A 161 -15.32 10.40 -19.82
CA GLY A 161 -14.76 9.19 -19.21
C GLY A 161 -13.66 9.50 -18.20
N ARG A 162 -12.72 10.39 -18.55
CA ARG A 162 -11.65 10.84 -17.64
C ARG A 162 -12.21 11.55 -16.40
N ILE A 163 -13.23 12.39 -16.56
CA ILE A 163 -13.88 13.08 -15.45
C ILE A 163 -14.56 12.05 -14.52
N LEU A 164 -15.31 11.10 -15.07
CA LEU A 164 -15.93 10.01 -14.30
C LEU A 164 -14.90 9.11 -13.60
N ARG A 165 -13.76 8.84 -14.24
CA ARG A 165 -12.64 8.08 -13.66
C ARG A 165 -11.89 8.84 -12.57
N HIS A 166 -12.00 10.16 -12.53
CA HIS A 166 -11.36 10.96 -11.50
C HIS A 166 -12.28 11.21 -10.31
N HIS A 167 -13.55 11.53 -10.57
CA HIS A 167 -14.49 11.97 -9.52
C HIS A 167 -15.56 10.94 -9.17
N GLY A 168 -15.76 9.91 -9.98
CA GLY A 168 -16.92 9.02 -9.89
C GLY A 168 -18.16 9.61 -10.58
N LEU A 169 -19.34 9.16 -10.16
CA LEU A 169 -20.61 9.71 -10.67
C LEU A 169 -20.81 11.13 -10.12
N PRO A 170 -21.27 12.10 -10.94
CA PRO A 170 -21.58 13.43 -10.45
C PRO A 170 -22.79 13.36 -9.49
N PRO A 171 -22.71 13.99 -8.31
CA PRO A 171 -23.85 14.13 -7.40
C PRO A 171 -25.07 14.79 -8.05
N GLU A 172 -24.83 15.73 -8.96
CA GLU A 172 -25.87 16.48 -9.65
C GLU A 172 -25.54 16.66 -11.13
N ARG A 173 -26.55 16.47 -11.98
CA ARG A 173 -26.49 16.72 -13.43
C ARG A 173 -27.64 17.64 -13.82
N VAL A 174 -27.33 18.70 -14.55
CA VAL A 174 -28.32 19.66 -15.06
C VAL A 174 -28.26 19.67 -16.58
N VAL A 175 -29.40 19.46 -17.25
CA VAL A 175 -29.50 19.60 -18.70
C VAL A 175 -30.26 20.89 -19.00
N GLY A 176 -29.56 21.87 -19.57
CA GLY A 176 -30.12 23.14 -19.99
C GLY A 176 -30.99 23.00 -21.24
N LEU A 177 -31.92 23.94 -21.43
CA LEU A 177 -32.77 24.02 -22.63
C LEU A 177 -31.97 24.29 -23.91
N ASP A 178 -30.75 24.81 -23.78
CA ASP A 178 -29.79 25.02 -24.86
C ASP A 178 -29.04 23.74 -25.25
N GLY A 179 -29.40 22.59 -24.66
CA GLY A 179 -28.76 21.30 -24.90
C GLY A 179 -27.41 21.14 -24.21
N ARG A 180 -27.02 22.09 -23.34
CA ARG A 180 -25.82 21.93 -22.51
C ARG A 180 -26.11 21.02 -21.31
N GLU A 181 -25.10 20.27 -20.93
CA GLU A 181 -25.14 19.39 -19.77
C GLU A 181 -24.08 19.83 -18.77
N GLU A 182 -24.47 20.13 -17.54
CA GLU A 182 -23.56 20.47 -16.45
C GLU A 182 -23.43 19.30 -15.48
N TRP A 183 -22.20 18.92 -15.17
CA TRP A 183 -21.87 17.93 -14.13
C TRP A 183 -21.24 18.65 -12.95
N ILE A 184 -21.90 18.60 -11.79
CA ILE A 184 -21.53 19.38 -10.62
C ILE A 184 -20.90 18.45 -9.58
N TYR A 185 -19.65 18.74 -9.23
CA TYR A 185 -18.90 18.06 -8.17
C TYR A 185 -18.53 19.05 -7.07
N PRO A 186 -18.11 18.58 -5.87
CA PRO A 186 -17.58 19.46 -4.84
C PRO A 186 -16.39 20.29 -5.36
N GLY A 187 -16.60 21.59 -5.55
CA GLY A 187 -15.56 22.55 -5.95
C GLY A 187 -15.27 22.66 -7.45
N VAL A 188 -15.93 21.89 -8.32
CA VAL A 188 -15.77 21.98 -9.77
C VAL A 188 -17.05 21.59 -10.52
N THR A 189 -17.38 22.34 -11.56
CA THR A 189 -18.47 22.07 -12.49
C THR A 189 -17.91 21.93 -13.90
N TYR A 190 -18.28 20.85 -14.59
CA TYR A 190 -17.92 20.62 -15.99
C TYR A 190 -19.15 20.84 -16.87
N VAL A 191 -19.00 21.64 -17.92
CA VAL A 191 -20.09 21.93 -18.87
C VAL A 191 -19.78 21.29 -20.20
N PHE A 192 -20.75 20.53 -20.71
CA PHE A 192 -20.66 19.83 -21.98
C PHE A 192 -21.69 20.38 -22.97
N SER A 193 -21.35 20.34 -24.26
CA SER A 193 -22.26 20.65 -25.36
C SER A 193 -22.00 19.68 -26.51
N GLY A 194 -23.04 19.00 -27.00
CA GLY A 194 -22.87 17.99 -28.05
C GLY A 194 -21.91 16.85 -27.69
N GLY A 195 -21.76 16.54 -26.40
CA GLY A 195 -20.83 15.52 -25.89
C GLY A 195 -19.43 16.04 -25.55
N GLU A 196 -19.02 17.18 -26.10
CA GLU A 196 -17.71 17.78 -25.89
C GLU A 196 -17.65 18.64 -24.62
N LEU A 197 -16.50 18.63 -23.94
CA LEU A 197 -16.26 19.51 -22.78
C LEU A 197 -15.99 20.94 -23.27
N VAL A 198 -16.89 21.87 -22.97
CA VAL A 198 -16.79 23.26 -23.40
C VAL A 198 -16.34 24.21 -22.30
N GLU A 199 -16.60 23.88 -21.03
CA GLU A 199 -16.24 24.75 -19.91
C GLU A 199 -15.91 23.94 -18.65
N THR A 200 -15.06 24.51 -17.79
CA THR A 200 -14.81 24.03 -16.43
C THR A 200 -14.87 25.24 -15.50
N ARG A 201 -15.81 25.24 -14.55
CA ARG A 201 -16.07 26.34 -13.60
C ARG A 201 -15.74 25.88 -12.20
N GLY A 202 -14.95 26.65 -11.47
CA GLY A 202 -14.42 26.21 -10.17
C GLY A 202 -13.38 25.09 -10.34
N GLY A 203 -12.43 25.02 -9.41
CA GLY A 203 -11.30 24.08 -9.44
C GLY A 203 -9.94 24.79 -9.59
N PRO A 204 -8.83 24.10 -9.30
CA PRO A 204 -7.50 24.61 -9.61
C PRO A 204 -7.35 24.82 -11.12
N ALA A 205 -6.74 25.93 -11.54
CA ALA A 205 -6.69 26.38 -12.93
C ALA A 205 -5.80 25.49 -13.84
N VAL A 206 -6.26 24.30 -14.26
CA VAL A 206 -5.64 23.47 -15.33
C VAL A 206 -6.75 22.55 -15.87
N VAL A 207 -7.12 22.42 -17.16
CA VAL A 207 -6.42 22.39 -18.44
C VAL A 207 -7.38 22.95 -19.50
N ARG A 208 -7.00 24.03 -20.22
CA ARG A 208 -7.63 24.34 -21.52
C ARG A 208 -7.11 23.33 -22.54
N ALA A 209 -7.94 22.38 -22.96
CA ALA A 209 -7.63 21.55 -24.12
C ALA A 209 -7.51 22.47 -25.35
N ARG A 210 -6.30 22.57 -25.88
CA ARG A 210 -5.99 23.31 -27.10
C ARG A 210 -6.37 22.42 -28.28
N ALA A 211 -7.61 22.54 -28.75
CA ALA A 211 -8.03 22.06 -30.06
C ALA A 211 -8.66 23.25 -30.80
N GLY A 212 -7.88 23.87 -31.68
CA GLY A 212 -8.28 25.11 -32.35
C GLY A 212 -7.09 25.85 -32.94
N ALA A 213 -6.26 25.14 -33.69
CA ALA A 213 -5.29 25.72 -34.59
C ALA A 213 -5.22 24.84 -35.83
N GLU A 214 -6.17 25.05 -36.74
CA GLU A 214 -5.98 24.97 -38.20
C GLU A 214 -7.29 25.34 -38.91
N GLY A 215 -7.21 26.25 -39.86
CA GLY A 215 -8.34 26.75 -40.65
C GLY A 215 -8.28 28.25 -40.90
N ARG A 216 -7.25 28.70 -41.61
CA ARG A 216 -7.35 29.88 -42.49
C ARG A 216 -7.71 29.39 -43.89
#